data_AF-A0A3D2IJJ0-F1
#
_entry.id   AF-A0A3D2IJJ0-F1
#
_cell.length_a   1.000
_cell.length_b   1.000
_cell.length_c   1.000
_cell.angle_alpha   90.00
_cell.angle_beta   90.00
_cell.angle_gamma   90.00
#
_symmetry.space_group_name_H-M   'P 1'
#
loop_
_entity.id
_entity.type
_entity.pdbx_description
1 polymer ?
#
loop_
_entity_poly.entity_id
_entity_poly.type
_entity_poly.pdbx_seq_one_letter_code
_entity_poly.pdbx_strand_id
1 'polypeptide(L)'
;MFIPFDITSQNISSNFYNYSLEEGLSQSTVYAFLEDDLGYIWIGTRDGLNRFDNNKFVTYYPVYDDSNSISNRSVRSLAKDKYGFIWVGTDGGGVDRLNPKTNTFQNLCVLQNSEVCELRTNITSLEISGNDLFIG
;
A
#
# COMPACT_ATOMS: atom_id res chain seq x y z
N MET A 1 -49.58 -18.35 25.61
CA MET A 1 -48.16 -17.92 25.70
C MET A 1 -47.71 -17.63 24.28
N PHE A 2 -47.69 -16.35 23.90
CA PHE A 2 -47.27 -15.89 22.57
C PHE A 2 -46.00 -15.07 22.78
N ILE A 3 -44.93 -15.46 22.11
CA ILE A 3 -43.70 -14.67 22.00
C ILE A 3 -43.72 -14.02 20.61
N PRO A 4 -43.87 -12.69 20.49
CA PRO A 4 -43.65 -12.02 19.22
C PRO A 4 -42.13 -11.87 19.04
N PHE A 5 -41.58 -12.45 17.98
CA PHE A 5 -40.24 -12.12 17.50
C PHE A 5 -40.38 -10.97 16.50
N ASP A 6 -40.23 -9.74 16.97
CA ASP A 6 -39.86 -8.62 16.10
C ASP A 6 -38.36 -8.69 15.86
N ILE A 7 -37.95 -9.30 14.75
CA ILE A 7 -36.61 -9.11 14.20
C ILE A 7 -36.73 -7.95 13.21
N THR A 8 -36.60 -6.73 13.71
CA THR A 8 -36.40 -5.58 12.81
C THR A 8 -34.95 -5.64 12.32
N SER A 9 -34.79 -5.99 11.04
CA SER A 9 -33.57 -5.70 10.28
C SER A 9 -33.26 -4.23 10.45
N GLN A 10 -32.21 -3.88 11.19
CA GLN A 10 -31.76 -2.50 11.28
C GLN A 10 -31.40 -2.05 9.85
N ASN A 11 -32.11 -1.05 9.34
CA ASN A 11 -31.73 -0.32 8.14
C ASN A 11 -30.42 0.42 8.46
N ILE A 12 -29.30 -0.28 8.36
CA ILE A 12 -27.98 0.34 8.37
C ILE A 12 -27.86 1.03 7.01
N SER A 13 -28.15 2.32 6.95
CA SER A 13 -27.80 3.14 5.79
C SER A 13 -26.28 3.23 5.76
N SER A 14 -25.65 2.24 5.13
CA SER A 14 -24.21 2.28 4.88
C SER A 14 -23.99 3.36 3.82
N ASN A 15 -23.25 4.41 4.18
CA ASN A 15 -22.82 5.40 3.21
C ASN A 15 -21.73 4.75 2.35
N PHE A 16 -22.04 4.52 1.08
CA PHE A 16 -21.08 4.02 0.11
C PHE A 16 -20.48 5.21 -0.64
N TYR A 17 -19.16 5.31 -0.63
CA TYR A 17 -18.40 6.27 -1.41
C TYR A 17 -17.60 5.51 -2.47
N ASN A 18 -17.59 6.04 -3.69
CA ASN A 18 -16.75 5.54 -4.78
C ASN A 18 -15.66 6.58 -5.02
N TYR A 19 -14.42 6.14 -5.04
CA TYR A 19 -13.28 6.97 -5.40
C TYR A 19 -12.63 6.42 -6.67
N SER A 20 -12.51 7.28 -7.66
CA SER A 20 -12.03 6.99 -9.00
C SER A 20 -10.89 7.94 -9.38
N LEU A 21 -10.56 7.96 -10.68
CA LEU A 21 -9.63 8.94 -11.24
C LEU A 21 -10.11 10.38 -11.02
N GLU A 22 -11.43 10.61 -10.98
CA GLU A 22 -12.01 11.95 -10.81
C GLU A 22 -11.72 12.52 -9.42
N GLU A 23 -11.66 11.67 -8.40
CA GLU A 23 -11.34 12.04 -7.02
C GLU A 23 -9.84 12.08 -6.74
N GLY A 24 -9.00 11.61 -7.66
CA GLY A 24 -7.54 11.69 -7.59
C GLY A 24 -6.81 10.35 -7.39
N LEU A 25 -7.51 9.20 -7.45
CA LEU A 25 -6.84 7.91 -7.53
C LEU A 25 -6.01 7.85 -8.82
N SER A 26 -4.76 7.41 -8.75
CA SER A 26 -3.89 7.42 -9.93
C SER A 26 -4.31 6.44 -11.02
N GLN A 27 -4.90 5.30 -10.63
CA GLN A 27 -5.26 4.23 -11.55
C GLN A 27 -6.36 3.33 -10.96
N SER A 28 -7.31 2.89 -11.80
CA SER A 28 -8.52 2.17 -11.36
C SER A 28 -8.32 0.69 -11.01
N THR A 29 -7.20 0.09 -11.40
CA THR A 29 -6.78 -1.26 -11.03
C THR A 29 -5.97 -1.21 -9.74
N VAL A 30 -6.67 -1.38 -8.64
CA VAL A 30 -6.06 -1.46 -7.32
C VAL A 30 -5.67 -2.91 -7.01
N TYR A 31 -4.45 -3.09 -6.52
CA TYR A 31 -3.91 -4.40 -6.13
C TYR A 31 -3.85 -4.59 -4.62
N ALA A 32 -3.58 -3.53 -3.86
CA ALA A 32 -3.35 -3.63 -2.42
C ALA A 32 -3.88 -2.39 -1.68
N PHE A 33 -4.29 -2.59 -0.43
CA PHE A 33 -4.64 -1.55 0.53
C PHE A 33 -3.97 -1.83 1.88
N LEU A 34 -3.60 -0.77 2.60
CA LEU A 34 -2.99 -0.87 3.93
C LEU A 34 -3.30 0.39 4.74
N GLU A 35 -3.71 0.24 6.00
CA GLU A 35 -3.84 1.35 6.95
C GLU A 35 -2.59 1.46 7.83
N ASP A 36 -2.01 2.67 7.89
CA ASP A 36 -0.86 2.94 8.75
C ASP A 36 -1.26 3.42 10.16
N ASP A 37 -0.27 3.58 11.04
CA ASP A 37 -0.52 3.99 12.42
C ASP A 37 -0.90 5.48 12.57
N LEU A 38 -0.83 6.25 11.48
CA LEU A 38 -1.25 7.65 11.42
C LEU A 38 -2.70 7.79 10.93
N GLY A 39 -3.35 6.68 10.54
CA GLY A 39 -4.70 6.65 9.99
C GLY A 39 -4.75 6.93 8.48
N TYR A 40 -3.62 6.91 7.79
CA TYR A 40 -3.60 7.02 6.33
C TYR A 40 -3.88 5.67 5.67
N ILE A 41 -4.67 5.72 4.60
CA ILE A 41 -4.91 4.55 3.76
C ILE A 41 -3.96 4.59 2.57
N TRP A 42 -3.10 3.60 2.48
CA TRP A 42 -2.17 3.39 1.37
C TRP A 42 -2.78 2.42 0.37
N ILE A 43 -2.61 2.73 -0.91
CA ILE A 43 -3.29 2.07 -2.01
C ILE A 43 -2.30 1.80 -3.13
N GLY A 44 -1.95 0.54 -3.33
CA GLY A 44 -1.08 0.09 -4.42
C GLY A 44 -1.89 -0.12 -5.70
N THR A 45 -1.52 0.57 -6.77
CA THR A 45 -2.20 0.45 -8.07
C THR A 45 -1.25 -0.02 -9.16
N ARG A 46 -1.79 -0.28 -10.35
CA ARG A 46 -0.96 -0.56 -11.54
C ARG A 46 -0.07 0.61 -11.94
N ASP A 47 -0.41 1.83 -11.55
CA ASP A 47 0.36 3.03 -11.89
C ASP A 47 0.32 4.05 -10.75
N GLY A 48 1.16 3.82 -9.74
CA GLY A 48 1.37 4.69 -8.59
C GLY A 48 1.00 4.04 -7.26
N LEU A 49 1.70 4.48 -6.21
CA LEU A 49 1.27 4.31 -4.82
C LEU A 49 0.44 5.54 -4.43
N ASN A 50 -0.77 5.35 -3.93
CA ASN A 50 -1.59 6.45 -3.45
C ASN A 50 -1.67 6.43 -1.94
N ARG A 51 -1.64 7.60 -1.31
CA ARG A 51 -2.03 7.81 0.07
C ARG A 51 -3.31 8.61 0.10
N PHE A 52 -4.31 8.07 0.77
CA PHE A 52 -5.58 8.73 1.02
C PHE A 52 -5.62 9.27 2.44
N ASP A 53 -5.85 10.57 2.55
CA ASP A 53 -5.96 11.33 3.79
C ASP A 53 -7.12 12.32 3.67
N ASN A 54 -8.12 12.22 4.55
CA ASN A 54 -9.21 13.19 4.66
C ASN A 54 -9.84 13.59 3.31
N ASN A 55 -10.24 12.61 2.50
CA ASN A 55 -10.82 12.81 1.15
C ASN A 55 -9.85 13.40 0.10
N LYS A 56 -8.54 13.27 0.30
CA LYS A 56 -7.53 13.70 -0.67
C LYS A 56 -6.56 12.57 -0.96
N PHE A 57 -6.21 12.43 -2.24
CA PHE A 57 -5.16 11.52 -2.69
C PHE A 57 -3.85 12.27 -2.88
N VAL A 58 -2.76 11.62 -2.46
CA VAL A 58 -1.39 11.98 -2.82
C VAL A 58 -0.80 10.77 -3.52
N THR A 59 -0.35 10.94 -4.76
CA THR A 59 0.25 9.86 -5.54
C THR A 59 1.77 9.97 -5.54
N TYR A 60 2.44 8.84 -5.37
CA TYR A 60 3.89 8.69 -5.45
C TYR A 60 4.24 7.91 -6.71
N TYR A 61 5.11 8.50 -7.52
CA TYR A 61 5.64 7.93 -8.76
C TYR A 61 7.15 7.76 -8.68
N PRO A 62 7.73 6.83 -9.46
CA PRO A 62 9.17 6.73 -9.60
C PRO A 62 9.73 8.02 -10.21
N VAL A 63 10.80 8.54 -9.60
CA VAL A 63 11.56 9.68 -10.11
C VAL A 63 12.93 9.19 -10.54
N TYR A 64 13.31 9.49 -11.78
CA TYR A 64 14.59 9.08 -12.34
C TYR A 64 15.74 9.70 -11.53
N ASP A 65 16.75 8.87 -11.22
CA ASP A 65 17.90 9.22 -10.38
C ASP A 65 17.59 9.69 -8.94
N ASP A 66 16.38 9.43 -8.43
CA ASP A 66 16.03 9.71 -7.03
C ASP A 66 15.81 8.42 -6.24
N SER A 67 16.82 8.04 -5.45
CA SER A 67 16.77 6.90 -4.53
C SER A 67 15.75 7.04 -3.39
N ASN A 68 15.21 8.25 -3.19
CA ASN A 68 14.17 8.55 -2.22
C ASN A 68 12.76 8.53 -2.84
N SER A 69 12.62 7.99 -4.05
CA SER A 69 11.33 7.72 -4.70
C SER A 69 11.05 6.21 -4.78
N ILE A 70 9.80 5.86 -5.08
CA ILE A 70 9.42 4.46 -5.32
C ILE A 70 10.15 3.91 -6.56
N SER A 71 10.60 2.67 -6.52
CA SER A 71 11.45 2.09 -7.58
C SER A 71 10.69 1.74 -8.85
N ASN A 72 9.36 1.58 -8.77
CA ASN A 72 8.52 1.28 -9.91
C ASN A 72 7.09 1.80 -9.70
N ARG A 73 6.38 2.08 -10.79
CA ARG A 73 5.01 2.56 -10.78
C ARG A 73 4.00 1.48 -10.38
N SER A 74 4.24 0.22 -10.74
CA SER A 74 3.25 -0.84 -10.51
C SER A 74 3.45 -1.45 -9.12
N VAL A 75 2.57 -1.09 -8.19
CA VAL A 75 2.60 -1.53 -6.79
C VAL A 75 1.63 -2.68 -6.59
N ARG A 76 2.16 -3.84 -6.24
CA ARG A 76 1.41 -5.10 -6.17
C ARG A 76 1.01 -5.48 -4.76
N SER A 77 1.85 -5.15 -3.77
CA SER A 77 1.65 -5.56 -2.39
C SER A 77 2.18 -4.52 -1.42
N LEU A 78 1.56 -4.48 -0.25
CA LEU A 78 1.88 -3.57 0.84
C LEU A 78 1.90 -4.36 2.15
N ALA A 79 2.88 -4.13 3.01
CA ALA A 79 2.91 -4.69 4.36
C ALA A 79 3.43 -3.65 5.37
N LYS A 80 2.85 -3.59 6.56
CA LYS A 80 3.30 -2.70 7.63
C LYS A 80 4.12 -3.48 8.66
N ASP A 81 5.32 -3.00 8.99
CA ASP A 81 6.09 -3.58 10.08
C ASP A 81 5.72 -2.98 11.44
N LYS A 82 6.18 -3.63 12.51
CA LYS A 82 5.94 -3.20 13.90
C LYS A 82 6.56 -1.84 14.26
N TYR A 83 7.42 -1.28 13.41
CA TYR A 83 8.03 0.03 13.59
C TYR A 83 7.25 1.13 12.84
N GLY A 84 6.19 0.74 12.13
CA GLY A 84 5.35 1.64 11.35
C GLY A 84 5.94 1.97 9.97
N PHE A 85 6.97 1.25 9.50
CA PHE A 85 7.39 1.36 8.10
C PHE A 85 6.48 0.52 7.23
N ILE A 86 6.34 0.98 5.98
CA ILE A 86 5.55 0.31 4.97
C ILE A 86 6.51 -0.30 3.95
N TRP A 87 6.39 -1.59 3.74
CA TRP A 87 7.08 -2.34 2.71
C TRP A 87 6.22 -2.38 1.47
N VAL A 88 6.79 -1.98 0.33
CA VAL A 88 6.12 -1.76 -0.94
C VAL A 88 6.70 -2.72 -1.96
N GLY A 89 5.91 -3.71 -2.35
CA GLY A 89 6.28 -4.70 -3.36
C GLY A 89 5.89 -4.21 -4.74
N THR A 90 6.85 -4.21 -5.66
CA THR A 90 6.65 -3.68 -7.00
C THR A 90 6.88 -4.72 -8.10
N ASP A 91 6.29 -4.47 -9.26
CA ASP A 91 6.44 -5.29 -10.46
C ASP A 91 7.73 -4.92 -11.20
N GLY A 92 8.82 -5.64 -10.93
CA GLY A 92 10.12 -5.44 -11.58
C GLY A 92 10.94 -4.29 -11.00
N GLY A 93 10.62 -3.79 -9.81
CA GLY A 93 11.44 -2.86 -9.03
C GLY A 93 11.93 -3.44 -7.69
N GLY A 94 11.51 -4.67 -7.35
CA GLY A 94 11.79 -5.28 -6.05
C GLY A 94 10.93 -4.67 -4.94
N VAL A 95 11.54 -4.53 -3.75
CA VAL A 95 10.89 -4.04 -2.54
C VAL A 95 11.46 -2.68 -2.14
N ASP A 96 10.58 -1.72 -1.91
CA ASP A 96 10.91 -0.44 -1.28
C ASP A 96 10.40 -0.40 0.16
N ARG A 97 11.12 0.30 1.03
CA ARG A 97 10.68 0.65 2.37
C ARG A 97 10.33 2.13 2.42
N LEU A 98 9.11 2.42 2.86
CA LEU A 98 8.57 3.76 3.03
C LEU A 98 8.45 4.09 4.51
N ASN A 99 8.93 5.28 4.88
CA ASN A 99 8.61 5.90 6.16
C ASN A 99 7.42 6.85 6.00
N PRO A 100 6.22 6.52 6.51
CA PRO A 100 5.03 7.35 6.33
C PRO A 100 5.12 8.71 7.04
N LYS A 101 5.98 8.85 8.07
CA LYS A 101 6.15 10.11 8.81
C LYS A 101 6.96 11.14 8.02
N THR A 102 7.94 10.68 7.23
CA THR A 102 8.84 11.55 6.46
C THR A 102 8.58 11.51 4.96
N ASN A 103 7.75 10.58 4.48
CA ASN A 103 7.50 10.29 3.07
C ASN A 103 8.77 9.96 2.28
N THR A 104 9.72 9.29 2.94
CA THR A 104 10.99 8.90 2.34
C THR A 104 10.99 7.43 1.96
N PHE A 105 11.49 7.12 0.77
CA PHE A 105 11.62 5.76 0.26
C PHE A 105 13.07 5.31 0.34
N GLN A 106 13.25 4.01 0.48
CA GLN A 106 14.54 3.38 0.38
C GLN A 106 14.39 1.99 -0.21
N ASN A 107 15.03 1.76 -1.34
CA ASN A 107 15.01 0.45 -1.96
C ASN A 107 15.79 -0.57 -1.10
N LEU A 108 15.20 -1.74 -0.85
CA LEU A 108 15.79 -2.77 0.00
C LEU A 108 17.11 -3.31 -0.56
N CYS A 109 17.25 -3.31 -1.89
CA CYS A 109 18.48 -3.73 -2.53
C CYS A 109 19.66 -2.80 -2.23
N VAL A 110 19.40 -1.49 -2.13
CA VAL A 110 20.40 -0.50 -1.69
C VAL A 110 20.76 -0.70 -0.21
N LEU A 111 19.83 -1.18 0.62
CA LEU A 111 20.08 -1.41 2.05
C LEU A 111 21.01 -2.59 2.33
N GLN A 112 21.00 -3.62 1.49
CA GLN A 112 21.73 -4.86 1.77
C GLN A 112 23.14 -4.93 1.15
N ASN A 113 23.56 -3.96 0.32
CA ASN A 113 24.87 -3.94 -0.36
C ASN A 113 25.25 -5.30 -1.00
N SER A 114 24.26 -6.06 -1.46
CA SER A 114 24.46 -7.46 -1.85
C SER A 114 24.42 -7.62 -3.37
N GLU A 115 25.35 -8.41 -3.90
CA GLU A 115 25.38 -8.87 -5.31
C GLU A 115 24.12 -9.68 -5.70
N VAL A 116 23.26 -10.04 -4.73
CA VAL A 116 22.00 -10.79 -4.95
C VAL A 116 20.89 -9.92 -5.54
N CYS A 117 21.12 -8.60 -5.69
CA CYS A 117 20.18 -7.64 -6.26
C CYS A 117 20.01 -7.71 -7.79
N GLU A 118 20.65 -8.68 -8.46
CA GLU A 118 20.62 -8.80 -9.91
C GLU A 118 19.25 -9.19 -10.50
N LEU A 119 18.28 -9.55 -9.67
CA LEU A 119 16.93 -9.76 -10.13
C LEU A 119 16.04 -8.67 -9.52
N ARG A 120 15.77 -7.64 -10.29
CA ARG A 120 14.59 -6.79 -10.14
C ARG A 120 13.35 -7.68 -10.27
N THR A 121 13.03 -8.41 -9.20
CA THR A 121 11.99 -9.42 -9.22
C THR A 121 10.61 -8.77 -9.18
N ASN A 122 9.64 -9.50 -9.71
CA ASN A 122 8.25 -9.15 -9.59
C ASN A 122 7.78 -9.60 -8.22
N ILE A 123 7.51 -8.64 -7.35
CA ILE A 123 6.97 -8.93 -6.02
C ILE A 123 5.46 -8.94 -6.15
N THR A 124 4.83 -10.05 -5.79
CA THR A 124 3.39 -10.24 -5.88
C THR A 124 2.72 -10.22 -4.53
N SER A 125 3.43 -10.60 -3.47
CA SER A 125 2.93 -10.57 -2.10
C SER A 125 4.05 -10.22 -1.12
N LEU A 126 3.66 -9.55 -0.04
CA LEU A 126 4.50 -9.25 1.10
C LEU A 126 3.70 -9.57 2.36
N GLU A 127 4.33 -10.22 3.31
CA GLU A 127 3.74 -10.54 4.60
C GLU A 127 4.78 -10.36 5.70
N ILE A 128 4.36 -9.89 6.87
CA ILE A 128 5.25 -9.75 8.02
C ILE A 128 4.82 -10.69 9.14
N SER A 129 5.75 -11.53 9.58
CA SER A 129 5.58 -12.37 10.76
C SER A 129 6.70 -12.08 11.76
N GLY A 130 6.34 -11.46 12.89
CA GLY A 130 7.31 -11.06 13.90
C GLY A 130 8.31 -10.01 13.37
N ASN A 131 9.55 -10.42 13.13
CA ASN A 131 10.61 -9.56 12.60
C ASN A 131 10.94 -9.86 11.14
N ASP A 132 10.32 -10.89 10.56
CA ASP A 132 10.68 -11.39 9.24
C ASP A 132 9.69 -10.86 8.19
N LEU A 133 10.24 -10.38 7.08
CA LEU A 133 9.51 -10.01 5.89
C LEU A 133 9.55 -11.18 4.91
N PHE A 134 8.39 -11.75 4.62
CA PHE A 134 8.20 -12.77 3.61
C PHE A 134 7.88 -12.11 2.28
N ILE A 135 8.61 -12.50 1.24
CA ILE A 135 8.51 -11.94 -0.11
C ILE A 135 8.11 -13.08 -1.05
N GLY A 136 7.02 -12.89 -1.79
CA GLY A 136 6.47 -13.86 -2.75
C GLY A 136 6.12 -13.25 -4.10
#